data_AF-A0A923SHA9-F1
#
_entry.id   AF-A0A923SHA9-F1
#
_cell.length_a   1.000
_cell.length_b   1.000
_cell.length_c   1.000
_cell.angle_alpha   90.00
_cell.angle_beta   90.00
_cell.angle_gamma   90.00
#
_symmetry.space_group_name_H-M   'P 1'
#
loop_
_entity.id
_entity.type
_entity.pdbx_description
1 polymer ?
#
loop_
_entity_poly.entity_id
_entity_poly.type
_entity_poly.pdbx_seq_one_letter_code
_entity_poly.pdbx_strand_id
1 'polypeptide(L)'
;MVQILADIHIAEAQIEGKLIYPDTAQMVFKYREKQIFEKHDVTEQEFRETYQYYKDNLKEMDALYEIIVDTLSLRETKLRAETPQLQKLEAQ
;
A
#
# COMPACT_ATOMS: atom_id res chain seq x y z
N MET A 1 8.26 -5.59 5.51
CA MET A 1 7.35 -6.09 4.46
C MET A 1 5.93 -5.53 4.57
N VAL A 2 5.15 -5.84 5.63
CA VAL A 2 3.75 -5.36 5.79
C VAL A 2 3.55 -3.87 5.48
N GLN A 3 4.32 -2.99 6.13
CA GLN A 3 4.18 -1.54 5.94
C GLN A 3 4.53 -1.08 4.52
N ILE A 4 5.45 -1.77 3.85
CA ILE A 4 5.89 -1.48 2.48
C ILE A 4 4.76 -1.86 1.51
N LEU A 5 4.21 -3.08 1.62
CA LEU A 5 3.10 -3.52 0.77
C LEU A 5 1.84 -2.69 0.99
N ALA A 6 1.54 -2.33 2.25
CA ALA A 6 0.44 -1.42 2.54
C ALA A 6 0.61 -0.06 1.85
N ASP A 7 1.83 0.51 1.88
CA ASP A 7 2.13 1.77 1.20
C ASP A 7 2.06 1.63 -0.34
N ILE A 8 2.51 0.50 -0.90
CA ILE A 8 2.43 0.18 -2.33
C ILE A 8 0.97 0.11 -2.80
N HIS A 9 0.12 -0.65 -2.09
CA HIS A 9 -1.30 -0.78 -2.47
C HIS A 9 -2.07 0.53 -2.33
N ILE A 10 -1.73 1.38 -1.35
CA ILE A 10 -2.28 2.72 -1.28
C ILE A 10 -1.86 3.55 -2.50
N ALA A 11 -0.58 3.50 -2.89
CA ALA A 11 -0.10 4.23 -4.06
C ALA A 11 -0.75 3.76 -5.35
N GLU A 12 -0.95 2.45 -5.51
CA GLU A 12 -1.67 1.82 -6.62
C GLU A 12 -3.13 2.31 -6.67
N ALA A 13 -3.88 2.18 -5.59
CA ALA A 13 -5.27 2.64 -5.50
C ALA A 13 -5.41 4.15 -5.78
N GLN A 14 -4.45 4.98 -5.33
CA GLN A 14 -4.43 6.41 -5.62
C GLN A 14 -4.19 6.74 -7.10
N ILE A 15 -3.45 5.89 -7.81
CA ILE A 15 -3.19 6.06 -9.24
C ILE A 15 -4.38 5.55 -10.04
N GLU A 16 -4.92 4.38 -9.70
CA GLU A 16 -6.11 3.79 -10.32
C GLU A 16 -7.35 4.67 -10.15
N GLY A 17 -7.50 5.31 -8.99
CA GLY A 17 -8.59 6.26 -8.73
C GLY A 17 -8.51 7.54 -9.58
N LYS A 18 -7.42 7.74 -10.33
CA LYS A 18 -7.27 8.87 -11.26
C LYS A 18 -7.45 8.36 -12.69
N LEU A 19 -8.24 9.08 -13.48
CA LEU A 19 -8.45 8.83 -14.91
C LEU A 19 -7.21 9.20 -15.74
N ILE A 20 -6.10 8.48 -15.55
CA ILE A 20 -4.80 8.70 -16.19
C ILE A 20 -4.57 7.62 -17.25
N TYR A 21 -3.91 7.99 -18.36
CA TYR A 21 -3.51 7.02 -19.38
C TYR A 21 -2.58 5.93 -18.83
N PRO A 22 -2.71 4.66 -19.27
CA PRO A 22 -1.96 3.53 -18.71
C PRO A 22 -0.44 3.73 -18.64
N ASP A 23 0.18 4.23 -19.72
CA ASP A 23 1.63 4.45 -19.76
C ASP A 23 2.08 5.49 -18.73
N THR A 24 1.27 6.54 -18.55
CA THR A 24 1.51 7.58 -17.55
C THR A 24 1.32 7.01 -16.14
N ALA A 25 0.28 6.21 -15.92
CA ALA A 25 0.02 5.55 -14.64
C ALA A 25 1.20 4.65 -14.24
N GLN A 26 1.76 3.87 -15.18
CA GLN A 26 2.92 3.01 -14.93
C GLN A 26 4.17 3.82 -14.57
N MET A 27 4.44 4.92 -15.26
CA MET A 27 5.57 5.80 -14.92
C MET A 27 5.42 6.42 -13.53
N VAL A 28 4.21 6.90 -13.20
CA VAL A 28 3.92 7.46 -11.88
C VAL A 28 4.06 6.40 -10.79
N PHE A 29 3.57 5.19 -11.04
CA PHE A 29 3.69 4.08 -10.10
C PHE A 29 5.15 3.75 -9.80
N LYS A 30 5.99 3.57 -10.83
CA LYS A 30 7.43 3.31 -10.64
C LYS A 30 8.13 4.39 -9.83
N TYR A 31 7.77 5.66 -10.07
CA TYR A 31 8.30 6.77 -9.29
C TYR A 31 7.87 6.69 -7.81
N ARG A 32 6.59 6.40 -7.53
CA ARG A 32 6.08 6.23 -6.16
C ARG A 32 6.68 5.03 -5.44
N GLU A 33 6.79 3.91 -6.13
CA GLU A 33 7.41 2.68 -5.62
C GLU A 33 8.84 2.94 -5.15
N LYS A 34 9.64 3.67 -5.94
CA LYS A 34 10.99 4.07 -5.54
C LYS A 34 10.99 4.93 -4.26
N GLN A 35 10.07 5.90 -4.16
CA GLN A 35 9.94 6.72 -2.95
C GLN A 35 9.55 5.90 -1.71
N ILE A 36 8.73 4.87 -1.88
CA ILE A 36 8.35 3.97 -0.79
C ILE A 36 9.57 3.17 -0.32
N PHE A 37 10.36 2.63 -1.25
CA PHE A 37 11.59 1.91 -0.92
C PHE A 37 12.60 2.80 -0.18
N GLU A 38 12.80 4.03 -0.65
CA GLU A 38 13.64 5.03 0.05
C GLU A 38 13.12 5.35 1.46
N LYS A 39 11.79 5.50 1.63
CA LYS A 39 11.16 5.78 2.93
C LYS A 39 11.37 4.66 3.96
N HIS A 40 11.42 3.41 3.50
CA HIS A 40 11.57 2.23 4.35
C HIS A 40 13.01 1.72 4.45
N ASP A 41 13.98 2.41 3.85
CA ASP A 41 15.39 2.02 3.81
C ASP A 41 15.61 0.60 3.29
N VAL A 42 14.92 0.27 2.19
CA VAL A 42 14.95 -1.04 1.55
C VAL A 42 15.27 -0.88 0.08
N THR A 43 16.12 -1.73 -0.47
CA THR A 43 16.37 -1.78 -1.90
C THR A 43 15.28 -2.58 -2.63
N GLU A 44 15.08 -2.27 -3.90
CA GLU A 44 14.14 -2.99 -4.76
C GLU A 44 14.48 -4.50 -4.86
N GLN A 45 15.76 -4.86 -4.77
CA GLN A 45 16.21 -6.25 -4.76
C GLN A 45 15.80 -6.97 -3.47
N GLU A 46 16.09 -6.40 -2.30
CA GLU A 46 15.71 -6.99 -1.01
C GLU A 46 14.19 -7.18 -0.89
N PHE A 47 13.42 -6.20 -1.39
CA PHE A 47 11.97 -6.32 -1.48
C PHE A 47 11.55 -7.49 -2.38
N ARG A 48 12.11 -7.59 -3.60
CA ARG A 48 11.80 -8.67 -4.54
C ARG A 48 12.13 -10.05 -3.99
N GLU A 49 13.28 -10.22 -3.36
CA GLU A 49 13.70 -11.49 -2.76
C GLU A 49 12.73 -11.92 -1.66
N THR A 50 12.36 -10.97 -0.78
CA THR A 50 11.38 -11.23 0.27
C THR A 50 10.00 -11.53 -0.31
N TYR A 51 9.56 -10.79 -1.33
CA TYR A 51 8.27 -11.00 -1.96
C TYR A 51 8.19 -12.34 -2.70
N GLN A 52 9.29 -12.77 -3.32
CA GLN A 52 9.40 -14.09 -3.94
C GLN A 52 9.24 -15.21 -2.90
N TYR A 53 9.87 -15.07 -1.72
CA TYR A 53 9.67 -16.03 -0.62
C TYR A 53 8.17 -16.19 -0.27
N TYR A 54 7.42 -15.09 -0.11
CA TYR A 54 5.99 -15.20 0.19
C TYR A 54 5.18 -15.78 -0.98
N LYS A 55 5.54 -15.49 -2.24
CA LYS A 55 4.89 -16.10 -3.41
C LYS A 55 5.00 -17.63 -3.42
N ASP A 56 6.14 -18.15 -2.98
CA ASP A 56 6.40 -19.59 -2.92
C ASP A 56 5.79 -20.24 -1.66
N ASN A 57 5.40 -19.42 -0.67
CA ASN A 57 4.86 -19.84 0.62
C ASN A 57 3.46 -19.23 0.84
N LEU A 58 2.45 -19.81 0.18
CA LEU A 58 1.10 -19.25 0.11
C LEU A 58 0.43 -19.07 1.48
N LYS A 59 0.66 -19.96 2.45
CA LYS A 59 0.04 -19.83 3.79
C LYS A 59 0.57 -18.61 4.53
N GLU A 60 1.87 -18.36 4.40
CA GLU A 60 2.57 -17.23 4.96
C GLU A 60 2.16 -15.93 4.24
N MET A 61 1.90 -16.01 2.93
CA MET A 61 1.35 -14.89 2.16
C MET A 61 -0.07 -14.53 2.62
N ASP A 62 -0.93 -15.52 2.82
CA ASP A 62 -2.31 -15.29 3.32
C ASP A 62 -2.27 -14.61 4.70
N ALA A 63 -1.47 -15.13 5.64
CA ALA A 63 -1.29 -14.52 6.95
C ALA A 63 -0.69 -13.10 6.86
N LEU A 64 0.24 -12.86 5.93
CA LEU A 64 0.78 -11.53 5.68
C LEU A 64 -0.32 -10.56 5.23
N TYR A 65 -1.22 -10.99 4.34
CA TYR A 65 -2.33 -10.17 3.86
C TYR A 65 -3.35 -9.85 4.94
N GLU A 66 -3.65 -10.79 5.85
CA GLU A 66 -4.49 -10.51 7.03
C GLU A 66 -3.92 -9.32 7.83
N ILE A 67 -2.62 -9.34 8.11
CA ILE A 67 -1.94 -8.26 8.85
C ILE A 67 -1.94 -6.94 8.06
N ILE A 68 -1.85 -6.98 6.73
CA ILE A 68 -1.93 -5.79 5.87
C ILE A 68 -3.33 -5.16 5.97
N VAL A 69 -4.39 -5.97 5.87
CA VAL A 69 -5.78 -5.48 5.99
C VAL A 69 -6.03 -4.83 7.35
N ASP A 70 -5.56 -5.47 8.43
CA ASP A 70 -5.64 -4.91 9.78
C ASP A 70 -4.88 -3.59 9.90
N THR A 71 -3.67 -3.53 9.32
CA THR A 71 -2.85 -2.32 9.30
C THR A 71 -3.56 -1.16 8.59
N LEU A 72 -4.17 -1.43 7.43
CA LEU A 72 -4.89 -0.42 6.66
C LEU A 72 -6.14 0.07 7.41
N SER A 73 -6.91 -0.86 8.00
CA SER A 73 -8.10 -0.55 8.79
C SER A 73 -7.77 0.33 10.01
N LEU A 74 -6.65 0.03 10.68
CA LEU A 74 -6.17 0.84 11.81
C LEU A 74 -5.74 2.25 11.36
N ARG A 75 -5.02 2.35 10.23
CA ARG A 75 -4.61 3.65 9.66
C ARG A 75 -5.82 4.50 9.29
N GLU A 76 -6.82 3.89 8.65
CA GLU A 76 -8.07 4.56 8.32
C GLU A 76 -8.80 5.06 9.57
N THR A 77 -8.93 4.21 10.60
CA THR A 77 -9.57 4.58 11.86
C THR A 77 -8.87 5.77 12.53
N LYS A 78 -7.53 5.78 12.53
CA LYS A 78 -6.73 6.90 13.05
C LYS A 78 -6.98 8.20 12.27
N LEU A 79 -6.95 8.14 10.94
CA LEU A 79 -7.22 9.30 10.08
C LEU A 79 -8.62 9.88 10.32
N ARG A 80 -9.63 9.02 10.49
CA ARG A 80 -11.00 9.43 10.83
C ARG A 80 -11.09 10.11 12.19
N ALA A 81 -10.35 9.61 13.18
CA ALA A 81 -10.31 10.21 14.52
C ALA A 81 -9.60 11.58 14.54
N GLU A 82 -8.55 11.74 13.73
CA GLU A 82 -7.78 12.98 13.61
C GLU A 82 -8.48 14.04 12.74
N THR A 83 -9.42 13.63 11.87
CA THR A 83 -10.16 14.52 10.97
C THR A 83 -11.69 14.42 11.20
N PRO A 84 -12.26 15.12 12.20
CA PRO A 84 -13.68 15.02 12.57
C PRO A 84 -14.66 15.38 11.44
N GLN A 85 -14.22 16.09 10.39
CA GLN A 85 -15.07 16.42 9.24
C GLN A 85 -15.38 15.20 8.36
N LEU A 86 -14.49 14.21 8.29
CA LEU A 86 -14.69 13.00 7.46
C LEU A 86 -15.78 12.09 8.03
N GLN A 87 -15.95 12.04 9.36
CA GLN A 87 -17.00 11.27 10.02
C GLN A 87 -18.42 11.73 9.65
N LYS A 88 -18.60 13.00 9.25
CA LYS A 88 -19.91 13.57 8.93
C LYS A 88 -20.35 13.32 7.48
N LEU A 89 -19.42 12.97 6.59
CA LEU A 89 -19.68 12.76 5.15
C LEU A 89 -20.24 11.38 4.83
N GLU A 90 -20.03 10.38 5.68
CA GLU A 90 -20.53 9.01 5.47
C GLU A 90 -21.83 8.69 6.22
N ALA A 91 -22.29 9.60 7.08
CA ALA A 91 -23.54 9.44 7.83
C ALA A 91 -24.78 9.97 7.08
N GLN A 92 -24.66 10.26 5.78
CA GLN A 92 -25.71 10.80 4.91
C GLN A 92 -25.99 9.87 3.73
#